data_AF-A0A0Q5WHN4-F1
#
_entry.id   AF-A0A0Q5WHN4-F1
#
_cell.length_a   1.000
_cell.length_b   1.000
_cell.length_c   1.000
_cell.angle_alpha   90.00
_cell.angle_beta   90.00
_cell.angle_gamma   90.00
#
_symmetry.space_group_name_H-M   'P 1'
#
loop_
_entity.id
_entity.type
_entity.pdbx_description
1 polymer ?
#
loop_
_entity_poly.entity_id
_entity_poly.type
_entity_poly.pdbx_seq_one_letter_code
_entity_poly.pdbx_strand_id
1 'polypeptide(L)'
;MTAETEPVRPEVVDAIVAALTETDPSGLPADATRAEKDAAKDRYFTRMVAGRDQRDRQSRAWELLLTRSYDDPPTWSQLFDDLPAGSQDELGDLFDALPEGAQAEYTKRYGTPAGV
;
A
#
# COMPACT_ATOMS: atom_id res chain seq x y z
N MET A 1 -32.61 7.67 -28.16
CA MET A 1 -31.43 8.54 -27.97
C MET A 1 -30.37 7.70 -27.29
N THR A 2 -29.45 7.14 -28.06
CA THR A 2 -28.29 6.39 -27.56
C THR A 2 -27.29 7.39 -27.00
N ALA A 3 -27.01 7.32 -25.69
CA ALA A 3 -25.91 8.08 -25.10
C ALA A 3 -24.60 7.53 -25.67
N GLU A 4 -24.00 8.27 -26.60
CA GLU A 4 -22.60 8.03 -26.98
C GLU A 4 -21.78 8.21 -25.71
N THR A 5 -21.30 7.10 -25.15
CA THR A 5 -20.34 7.15 -24.04
C THR A 5 -19.03 7.55 -24.69
N GLU A 6 -18.70 8.85 -24.64
CA GLU A 6 -17.41 9.35 -25.11
C GLU A 6 -16.28 8.47 -24.52
N PRO A 7 -15.39 7.93 -25.36
CA PRO A 7 -14.35 7.01 -24.89
C PRO A 7 -13.42 7.73 -23.91
N VAL A 8 -13.21 7.13 -22.74
CA VAL A 8 -12.29 7.65 -21.73
C VAL A 8 -10.86 7.52 -22.24
N ARG A 9 -10.19 8.66 -22.45
CA ARG A 9 -8.78 8.68 -22.89
C ARG A 9 -7.85 8.46 -21.69
N PRO A 10 -7.02 7.41 -21.68
CA PRO A 10 -6.14 7.10 -20.55
C PRO A 10 -5.12 8.22 -20.28
N GLU A 11 -4.61 8.89 -21.31
CA GLU A 11 -3.65 9.99 -21.20
C GLU A 11 -4.23 11.22 -20.47
N VAL A 12 -5.53 11.50 -20.66
CA VAL A 12 -6.24 12.59 -19.97
C VAL A 12 -6.45 12.22 -18.50
N VAL A 13 -6.81 10.97 -18.24
CA VAL A 13 -6.96 10.43 -16.87
C VAL A 13 -5.63 10.52 -16.11
N ASP A 14 -4.52 10.09 -16.71
CA ASP A 14 -3.20 10.13 -16.10
C ASP A 14 -2.74 11.58 -15.82
N ALA A 15 -3.00 12.53 -16.73
CA ALA A 15 -2.71 13.95 -16.51
C ALA A 15 -3.50 14.53 -15.32
N ILE A 16 -4.78 14.17 -15.19
CA ILE A 16 -5.61 14.60 -14.05
C ILE A 16 -5.11 13.97 -12.75
N VAL A 17 -4.71 12.69 -12.75
CA VAL A 17 -4.14 12.03 -11.57
C VAL A 17 -2.82 12.67 -11.14
N ALA A 18 -1.96 13.05 -12.10
CA ALA A 18 -0.72 13.76 -11.82
C ALA A 18 -0.99 15.12 -11.16
N ALA A 19 -1.87 15.92 -11.75
CA ALA A 19 -2.30 17.21 -11.19
C ALA A 19 -2.84 17.09 -9.75
N LEU A 20 -3.66 16.08 -9.48
CA LEU A 20 -4.18 15.79 -8.12
C LEU A 20 -3.10 15.34 -7.14
N THR A 21 -2.08 14.62 -7.62
CA THR A 21 -0.95 14.12 -6.80
C THR A 21 0.01 15.25 -6.44
N GLU A 22 0.30 16.13 -7.39
CA GLU A 22 1.21 17.28 -7.23
C GLU A 22 0.51 18.49 -6.61
N THR A 23 -0.81 18.43 -6.45
CA THR A 23 -1.65 19.58 -6.06
C THR A 23 -1.48 20.80 -6.97
N ASP A 24 -1.16 20.56 -8.25
CA ASP A 24 -0.95 21.57 -9.27
C ASP A 24 -2.00 21.44 -10.39
N PRO A 25 -2.94 22.40 -10.54
CA PRO A 25 -3.93 22.37 -11.60
C PRO A 25 -3.38 22.76 -12.98
N SER A 26 -2.13 23.22 -13.10
CA SER A 26 -1.54 23.70 -14.36
C SER A 26 -1.50 22.64 -15.47
N GLY A 27 -1.45 21.36 -15.10
CA GLY A 27 -1.45 20.21 -16.01
C GLY A 27 -2.82 19.68 -16.41
N LEU A 28 -3.93 20.31 -15.99
CA LEU A 28 -5.28 19.81 -16.27
C LEU A 28 -5.67 20.01 -17.75
N PRO A 29 -6.11 18.94 -18.45
CA PRO A 29 -6.59 19.07 -19.83
C PRO A 29 -7.89 19.89 -19.89
N ALA A 30 -7.91 20.91 -20.74
CA ALA A 30 -9.05 21.82 -20.89
C ALA A 30 -10.28 21.14 -21.50
N ASP A 31 -10.07 20.08 -22.26
CA ASP A 31 -11.07 19.27 -22.95
C ASP A 31 -11.43 17.99 -22.19
N ALA A 32 -11.02 17.86 -20.91
CA ALA A 32 -11.35 16.70 -20.10
C ALA A 32 -12.86 16.57 -19.89
N THR A 33 -13.41 15.45 -20.35
CA THR A 33 -14.82 15.07 -20.20
C THR A 33 -15.14 14.74 -18.74
N ARG A 34 -16.44 14.65 -18.43
CA ARG A 34 -16.88 14.21 -17.11
C ARG A 34 -16.46 12.77 -16.80
N ALA A 35 -16.57 11.87 -17.77
CA ALA A 35 -16.19 10.47 -17.62
C ALA A 35 -14.70 10.31 -17.29
N GLU A 36 -13.82 11.09 -17.93
CA GLU A 36 -12.38 11.09 -17.65
C GLU A 36 -12.06 11.65 -16.26
N LYS A 37 -12.74 12.71 -15.83
CA LYS A 37 -12.60 13.26 -14.48
C LYS A 37 -13.03 12.27 -13.40
N ASP A 38 -14.12 11.55 -13.63
CA ASP A 38 -14.63 10.54 -12.69
C ASP A 38 -13.68 9.33 -12.63
N ALA A 39 -13.17 8.85 -13.77
CA ALA A 39 -12.16 7.79 -13.82
C ALA A 39 -10.84 8.18 -13.13
N ALA A 40 -10.39 9.43 -13.31
CA ALA A 40 -9.19 9.94 -12.65
C ALA A 40 -9.35 10.04 -11.13
N LYS A 41 -10.52 10.49 -10.65
CA LYS A 41 -10.83 10.53 -9.22
C LYS A 41 -10.86 9.15 -8.61
N ASP A 42 -11.53 8.20 -9.26
CA ASP A 42 -11.59 6.81 -8.79
C ASP A 42 -10.19 6.20 -8.66
N ARG A 43 -9.34 6.40 -9.67
CA ARG A 43 -7.93 5.96 -9.63
C ARG A 43 -7.12 6.67 -8.54
N TYR A 44 -7.26 7.99 -8.41
CA TYR A 44 -6.55 8.78 -7.40
C TYR A 44 -6.93 8.35 -5.97
N PHE A 45 -8.23 8.21 -5.70
CA PHE A 45 -8.72 7.80 -4.38
C PHE A 45 -8.36 6.34 -4.08
N THR A 46 -8.45 5.43 -5.05
CA THR A 46 -8.00 4.04 -4.88
C THR A 46 -6.52 3.99 -4.52
N ARG A 47 -5.66 4.77 -5.19
CA ARG A 47 -4.22 4.86 -4.86
C ARG A 47 -3.99 5.42 -3.45
N MET A 48 -4.74 6.47 -3.07
CA MET A 48 -4.66 7.06 -1.73
C MET A 48 -5.09 6.09 -0.63
N VAL A 49 -6.18 5.34 -0.85
CA VAL A 49 -6.68 4.32 0.07
C VAL A 49 -5.67 3.18 0.18
N ALA A 50 -5.19 2.62 -0.95
CA ALA A 50 -4.15 1.59 -0.93
C ALA A 50 -2.88 2.05 -0.19
N GLY A 51 -2.45 3.30 -0.38
CA GLY A 51 -1.31 3.87 0.35
C GLY A 51 -1.57 4.12 1.84
N ARG A 52 -2.83 4.30 2.26
CA ARG A 52 -3.21 4.35 3.67
C ARG A 52 -3.23 2.94 4.26
N ASP A 53 -3.90 2.01 3.61
CA ASP A 53 -3.99 0.61 4.05
C ASP A 53 -2.59 0.00 4.21
N GLN A 54 -1.68 0.28 3.27
CA GLN A 54 -0.28 -0.14 3.35
C GLN A 54 0.45 0.44 4.57
N ARG A 55 0.25 1.74 4.88
CA ARG A 55 0.86 2.39 6.04
C ARG A 55 0.29 1.84 7.34
N ASP A 56 -1.02 1.63 7.41
CA ASP A 56 -1.68 1.06 8.58
C ASP A 56 -1.20 -0.39 8.82
N ARG A 57 -1.03 -1.20 7.76
CA ARG A 57 -0.42 -2.53 7.83
C ARG A 57 1.04 -2.49 8.32
N GLN A 58 1.84 -1.54 7.82
CA GLN A 58 3.23 -1.36 8.29
C GLN A 58 3.29 -0.98 9.77
N SER A 59 2.44 -0.05 10.22
CA SER A 59 2.35 0.33 11.62
C SER A 59 1.99 -0.87 12.51
N ARG A 60 0.99 -1.66 12.12
CA ARG A 60 0.60 -2.88 12.85
C ARG A 60 1.71 -3.93 12.89
N ALA A 61 2.42 -4.12 11.77
CA ALA A 61 3.56 -5.02 11.73
C ALA A 61 4.68 -4.59 12.70
N TRP A 62 4.97 -3.29 12.77
CA TRP A 62 5.93 -2.74 13.72
C TRP A 62 5.47 -2.87 15.18
N GLU A 63 4.19 -2.69 15.47
CA GLU A 63 3.64 -2.91 16.81
C GLU A 63 3.81 -4.37 17.28
N LEU A 64 3.64 -5.34 16.37
CA LEU A 64 3.88 -6.76 16.66
C LEU A 64 5.37 -7.09 16.84
N LEU A 65 6.24 -6.43 16.07
CA LEU A 65 7.69 -6.68 16.14
C LEU A 65 8.32 -6.00 17.36
N LEU A 66 7.88 -4.81 17.73
CA LEU A 66 8.46 -3.99 18.80
C LEU A 66 7.69 -4.17 20.12
N THR A 67 7.34 -5.42 20.44
CA THR A 67 6.59 -5.79 21.66
C THR A 67 7.39 -5.56 22.95
N ARG A 68 8.72 -5.47 22.85
CA ARG A 68 9.62 -5.20 23.97
C ARG A 68 10.62 -4.10 23.67
N SER A 69 10.99 -3.38 24.72
CA SER A 69 12.12 -2.45 24.68
C SER A 69 13.41 -3.24 24.83
N TYR A 70 14.40 -2.92 23.99
CA TYR A 70 15.73 -3.50 24.03
C TYR A 70 16.75 -2.39 24.33
N ASP A 71 17.74 -2.70 25.15
CA ASP A 71 18.83 -1.77 25.48
C ASP A 71 19.81 -1.58 24.29
N ASP A 72 19.95 -2.63 23.47
CA ASP A 72 20.70 -2.62 22.20
C ASP A 72 19.75 -2.88 21.01
N PRO A 73 20.06 -2.42 19.78
CA PRO A 73 19.26 -2.71 18.61
C PRO A 73 19.10 -4.23 18.40
N PRO A 74 17.87 -4.77 18.44
CA PRO A 74 17.66 -6.21 18.33
C PRO A 74 17.87 -6.70 16.90
N THR A 75 18.26 -7.97 16.77
CA THR A 75 18.29 -8.66 15.46
C THR A 75 16.91 -9.18 15.08
N TRP A 76 16.66 -9.40 13.78
CA TRP A 76 15.39 -9.98 13.32
C TRP A 76 15.09 -11.35 13.95
N SER A 77 16.11 -12.18 14.15
CA SER A 77 15.92 -13.47 14.84
C SER A 77 15.45 -13.28 16.28
N GLN A 78 16.04 -12.34 17.03
CA GLN A 78 15.61 -12.05 18.41
C GLN A 78 14.18 -11.50 18.46
N LEU A 79 13.83 -10.57 17.57
CA LEU A 79 12.47 -10.04 17.48
C LEU A 79 11.44 -11.16 17.25
N PHE A 80 11.77 -12.12 16.37
CA PHE A 80 10.90 -13.25 16.07
C PHE A 80 10.86 -14.30 17.19
N ASP A 81 11.96 -14.49 17.93
CA ASP A 81 12.01 -15.39 19.08
C ASP A 81 11.16 -14.88 20.26
N ASP A 82 11.04 -13.56 20.38
CA ASP A 82 10.26 -12.90 21.44
C ASP A 82 8.76 -12.71 21.08
N LEU A 83 8.33 -13.15 19.90
CA LEU A 83 6.94 -13.01 19.47
C LEU A 83 5.98 -13.83 20.36
N PRO A 84 4.81 -13.26 20.69
CA PRO A 84 3.73 -14.03 21.30
C PRO A 84 3.31 -15.22 20.43
N ALA A 85 2.84 -16.29 21.08
CA ALA A 85 2.29 -17.43 20.36
C ALA A 85 1.09 -17.01 19.49
N GLY A 86 1.11 -17.38 18.20
CA GLY A 86 0.07 -17.00 17.24
C GLY A 86 0.41 -15.75 16.41
N SER A 87 1.41 -14.96 16.80
CA SER A 87 1.82 -13.77 16.05
C SER A 87 2.40 -14.10 14.67
N GLN A 88 2.83 -15.34 14.42
CA GLN A 88 3.30 -15.75 13.10
C GLN A 88 2.21 -15.69 12.03
N ASP A 89 0.95 -16.02 12.37
CA ASP A 89 -0.15 -16.02 11.40
C ASP A 89 -0.48 -14.57 11.01
N GLU A 90 -0.52 -13.67 11.99
CA GLU A 90 -0.76 -12.24 11.79
C GLU A 90 0.38 -11.55 11.02
N LEU A 91 1.64 -11.94 11.27
CA LEU A 91 2.78 -11.48 10.47
C LEU A 91 2.72 -12.00 9.03
N GLY A 92 2.19 -13.21 8.81
CA GLY A 92 1.94 -13.76 7.48
C GLY A 92 0.93 -12.92 6.69
N ASP A 93 -0.15 -12.47 7.33
CA ASP A 93 -1.16 -11.59 6.73
C ASP A 93 -0.63 -10.18 6.42
N LEU A 94 0.46 -9.78 7.08
CA LEU A 94 1.13 -8.49 6.94
C LEU A 94 2.45 -8.60 6.16
N PHE A 95 2.74 -9.74 5.52
CA PHE A 95 4.05 -10.03 4.96
C PHE A 95 4.51 -9.00 3.91
N ASP A 96 3.59 -8.52 3.07
CA ASP A 96 3.81 -7.46 2.08
C ASP A 96 4.20 -6.11 2.72
N ALA A 97 3.76 -5.89 3.96
CA ALA A 97 4.04 -4.70 4.74
C ALA A 97 5.27 -4.85 5.66
N LEU A 98 5.88 -6.04 5.75
CA LEU A 98 7.06 -6.23 6.58
C LEU A 98 8.29 -5.56 5.96
N PRO A 99 9.23 -5.03 6.77
CA PRO A 99 10.55 -4.65 6.29
C PRO A 99 11.29 -5.83 5.64
N GLU A 100 12.14 -5.59 4.66
CA GLU A 100 12.84 -6.67 3.91
C GLU A 100 13.56 -7.67 4.83
N GLY A 101 14.20 -7.21 5.90
CA GLY A 101 14.88 -8.09 6.86
C GLY A 101 13.92 -8.97 7.66
N ALA A 102 12.73 -8.47 8.00
CA ALA A 102 11.67 -9.26 8.63
C ALA A 102 11.06 -10.26 7.65
N GLN A 103 10.85 -9.89 6.38
CA GLN A 103 10.38 -10.81 5.34
C GLN A 103 11.36 -11.97 5.13
N ALA A 104 12.67 -11.68 5.10
CA ALA A 104 13.71 -12.69 4.96
C ALA A 104 13.74 -13.66 6.15
N GLU A 105 13.65 -13.15 7.38
CA GLU A 105 13.61 -14.00 8.58
C GLU A 105 12.30 -14.80 8.68
N TYR A 106 11.16 -14.19 8.33
CA TYR A 106 9.87 -14.91 8.24
C TYR A 106 9.96 -16.06 7.23
N THR A 107 10.45 -15.78 6.01
CA THR A 107 10.58 -16.79 4.95
C THR A 107 11.51 -17.92 5.36
N LYS A 108 12.60 -17.59 6.04
CA LYS A 108 13.55 -18.58 6.56
C LYS A 108 12.94 -19.51 7.62
N ARG A 109 12.02 -19.00 8.45
CA ARG A 109 11.40 -19.74 9.56
C ARG A 109 10.13 -20.49 9.16
N TYR A 110 9.28 -19.86 8.36
CA TYR A 110 7.91 -20.32 8.08
C TYR A 110 7.63 -20.53 6.58
N GLY A 111 8.55 -20.13 5.70
CA GLY A 111 8.33 -20.09 4.26
C GLY A 111 7.60 -18.82 3.79
N THR A 112 7.46 -18.65 2.47
CA THR A 112 6.71 -17.53 1.88
C THR A 112 5.21 -17.81 1.99
N PRO A 113 4.40 -16.88 2.54
CA PRO A 113 2.95 -17.06 2.61
C PRO A 113 2.33 -17.21 1.21
N ALA A 114 1.33 -18.07 1.06
CA ALA A 114 0.60 -18.21 -0.20
C ALA A 114 -0.39 -17.03 -0.34
N GLY A 115 -0.08 -16.05 -1.19
CA GLY A 115 -0.95 -14.90 -1.43
C GLY A 115 -0.25 -13.54 -1.51
N VAL A 116 1.07 -13.49 -1.33
CA VAL A 116 1.91 -12.36 -1.78
C VAL A 116 2.01 -12.32 -3.29
#